data_AF-A0A2V8LFY5-F1
#
_entry.id   AF-A0A2V8LFY5-F1
#
_cell.length_a   1.000
_cell.length_b   1.000
_cell.length_c   1.000
_cell.angle_alpha   90.00
_cell.angle_beta   90.00
_cell.angle_gamma   90.00
#
_symmetry.space_group_name_H-M   'P 1'
#
loop_
_entity.id
_entity.type
_entity.pdbx_description
1 polymer ?
#
loop_
_entity_poly.entity_id
_entity_poly.type
_entity_poly.pdbx_seq_one_letter_code
_entity_poly.pdbx_strand_id
1 'polypeptide(L)'
;MNQRLAAVALRLENLERALPSAPDLIREELRMIGTQVAHLSDDVHGLAYALHPMVLDELGLEVALRAYVENFAAQEGTKASFTAPALPDSIPRHVTPCLYRVAQEALRNVGAHARAAEVTVTIEGV
;
A
#
# COMPACT_ATOMS: atom_id res chain seq x y z
N MET A 1 1.48 11.25 -1.96
CA MET A 1 1.81 11.24 -3.41
C MET A 1 0.99 10.21 -4.21
N ASN A 2 0.66 9.02 -3.67
CA ASN A 2 -0.06 7.95 -4.39
C ASN A 2 -1.54 8.21 -4.77
N GLN A 3 -2.24 9.13 -4.10
CA GLN A 3 -3.67 9.37 -4.38
C GLN A 3 -3.95 9.86 -5.81
N ARG A 4 -3.00 10.55 -6.45
CA ARG A 4 -3.17 11.03 -7.83
C ARG A 4 -3.09 9.90 -8.85
N LEU A 5 -2.24 8.91 -8.65
CA LEU A 5 -2.13 7.74 -9.52
C LEU A 5 -3.34 6.81 -9.35
N ALA A 6 -3.79 6.60 -8.11
CA ALA A 6 -5.04 5.88 -7.84
C ALA A 6 -6.25 6.56 -8.51
N ALA A 7 -6.33 7.89 -8.46
CA ALA A 7 -7.39 8.63 -9.15
C ALA A 7 -7.32 8.50 -10.67
N VAL A 8 -6.12 8.41 -11.27
CA VAL A 8 -5.97 8.17 -12.71
C VAL A 8 -6.39 6.75 -13.09
N ALA A 9 -5.99 5.74 -12.32
CA ALA A 9 -6.41 4.35 -12.53
C ALA A 9 -7.95 4.21 -12.46
N LEU A 10 -8.57 4.82 -11.45
CA LEU A 10 -10.03 4.77 -11.28
C LEU A 10 -10.78 5.47 -12.42
N ARG A 11 -10.22 6.57 -12.96
CA ARG A 11 -10.79 7.25 -14.14
C ARG A 11 -10.65 6.42 -15.42
N LEU A 12 -9.56 5.67 -15.57
CA LEU A 12 -9.35 4.74 -16.69
C LEU A 12 -10.34 3.58 -16.64
N GLU A 13 -10.53 2.95 -15.49
CA GLU A 13 -11.53 1.89 -15.30
C GLU A 13 -12.95 2.39 -15.58
N ASN A 14 -13.29 3.59 -15.10
CA ASN A 14 -14.59 4.20 -15.36
C ASN A 14 -14.80 4.52 -16.84
N LEU A 15 -13.74 4.92 -17.55
CA LEU A 15 -13.80 5.19 -18.98
C LEU A 15 -13.96 3.89 -19.80
N GLU A 16 -13.27 2.81 -19.42
CA GLU A 16 -13.43 1.48 -20.03
C GLU A 16 -14.87 0.94 -19.84
N ARG A 17 -15.47 1.16 -18.66
CA ARG A 17 -16.86 0.79 -18.36
C ARG A 17 -17.89 1.66 -19.11
N ALA A 18 -17.60 2.94 -19.30
CA ALA A 18 -18.50 3.88 -19.99
C ALA A 18 -18.50 3.73 -21.52
N LEU A 19 -17.58 2.94 -22.07
CA LEU A 19 -17.41 2.71 -23.51
C LEU A 19 -17.61 1.22 -23.88
N PRO A 20 -18.81 0.66 -23.72
CA PRO A 20 -19.08 -0.75 -24.02
C PRO A 20 -18.92 -1.09 -25.52
N SER A 21 -19.15 -0.11 -26.40
CA SER A 21 -19.07 -0.28 -27.87
C SER A 21 -17.78 0.28 -28.49
N ALA A 22 -16.75 0.56 -27.68
CA ALA A 22 -15.46 0.99 -28.22
C ALA A 22 -14.81 -0.13 -29.06
N PRO A 23 -14.11 0.21 -30.16
CA PRO A 23 -13.29 -0.73 -30.90
C PRO A 23 -12.28 -1.43 -29.98
N ASP A 24 -12.00 -2.71 -30.24
CA ASP A 24 -11.08 -3.52 -29.42
C ASP A 24 -9.71 -2.86 -29.25
N LEU A 25 -9.23 -2.17 -30.29
CA LEU A 25 -7.98 -1.40 -30.26
C LEU A 25 -7.98 -0.34 -29.15
N ILE A 26 -9.10 0.39 -28.96
CA ILE A 26 -9.21 1.41 -27.91
C ILE A 26 -9.25 0.78 -26.52
N ARG A 27 -9.90 -0.38 -26.39
CA ARG A 27 -9.94 -1.13 -25.13
C ARG A 27 -8.54 -1.62 -24.74
N GLU A 28 -7.77 -2.10 -25.72
CA GLU A 28 -6.41 -2.57 -25.49
C GLU A 28 -5.48 -1.42 -25.08
N GLU A 29 -5.57 -0.26 -25.75
CA GLU A 29 -4.83 0.94 -25.35
C GLU A 29 -5.18 1.42 -23.94
N LEU A 30 -6.46 1.39 -23.55
CA LEU A 30 -6.87 1.75 -22.19
C LEU A 30 -6.28 0.81 -21.13
N ARG A 31 -6.22 -0.50 -21.41
CA ARG A 31 -5.60 -1.49 -20.52
C ARG A 31 -4.10 -1.32 -20.41
N MET A 32 -3.43 -1.05 -21.53
CA MET A 32 -2.00 -0.76 -21.57
C MET A 32 -1.68 0.47 -20.70
N ILE A 33 -2.44 1.54 -20.84
CA ILE A 33 -2.27 2.76 -20.01
C ILE A 33 -2.53 2.45 -18.53
N GLY A 34 -3.57 1.67 -18.21
CA GLY A 34 -3.85 1.24 -16.84
C GLY A 34 -2.68 0.47 -16.22
N THR A 35 -2.09 -0.44 -17.00
CA THR A 35 -0.93 -1.25 -16.59
C THR A 35 0.31 -0.37 -16.35
N GLN A 36 0.58 0.60 -17.23
CA GLN A 36 1.68 1.56 -17.04
C GLN A 36 1.50 2.45 -15.80
N VAL A 37 0.27 2.89 -15.51
CA VAL A 37 -0.02 3.68 -14.30
C VAL A 37 0.22 2.84 -13.04
N ALA A 38 -0.13 1.54 -13.06
CA ALA A 38 0.18 0.63 -11.96
C ALA A 38 1.70 0.48 -11.76
N HIS A 39 2.46 0.24 -12.83
CA HIS A 39 3.92 0.16 -12.76
C HIS A 39 4.58 1.44 -12.24
N LEU A 40 4.13 2.61 -12.69
CA LEU A 40 4.64 3.89 -12.17
C LEU A 40 4.32 4.10 -10.69
N SER A 41 3.16 3.60 -10.22
CA SER A 41 2.82 3.61 -8.80
C SER A 41 3.77 2.74 -7.99
N ASP A 42 4.11 1.56 -8.50
CA ASP A 42 5.08 0.66 -7.86
C ASP A 42 6.48 1.27 -7.84
N ASP A 43 6.92 1.91 -8.93
CA ASP A 43 8.22 2.59 -9.01
C ASP A 43 8.31 3.77 -8.02
N VAL A 44 7.26 4.59 -7.93
CA VAL A 44 7.18 5.68 -6.94
C VAL A 44 7.18 5.11 -5.53
N HIS A 45 6.50 3.98 -5.28
CA HIS A 45 6.54 3.30 -3.99
C HIS A 45 7.95 2.80 -3.66
N GLY A 46 8.65 2.22 -4.63
CA GLY A 46 10.04 1.76 -4.49
C GLY A 46 11.02 2.90 -4.24
N LEU A 47 10.87 4.03 -4.92
CA LEU A 47 11.69 5.23 -4.72
C LEU A 47 11.41 5.89 -3.36
N ALA A 48 10.14 6.00 -2.96
CA ALA A 48 9.77 6.49 -1.64
C ALA A 48 10.32 5.60 -0.52
N TYR A 49 10.40 4.28 -0.76
CA TYR A 49 11.00 3.29 0.13
C TYR A 49 12.52 3.46 0.26
N ALA A 50 13.23 3.71 -0.85
CA ALA A 50 14.67 3.99 -0.84
C ALA A 50 15.03 5.30 -0.09
N LEU A 51 14.06 6.23 0.01
CA LEU A 51 14.19 7.50 0.74
C LEU A 51 13.63 7.46 2.17
N HIS A 52 12.96 6.36 2.57
CA HIS A 52 12.40 6.13 3.90
C HIS A 52 13.33 5.57 5.01
N PRO A 53 14.67 5.50 4.88
CA PRO A 53 15.51 5.15 6.04
C PRO A 53 15.27 6.05 7.26
N MET A 54 14.98 7.35 7.08
CA MET A 54 14.93 8.30 8.21
C MET A 54 13.83 8.01 9.24
N VAL A 55 12.59 7.72 8.83
CA VAL A 55 11.48 7.48 9.78
C VAL A 55 11.69 6.19 10.56
N LEU A 56 12.15 5.14 9.87
CA LEU A 56 12.42 3.84 10.49
C LEU A 56 13.66 3.90 11.41
N ASP A 57 14.69 4.66 11.02
CA ASP A 57 15.93 4.82 11.78
C ASP A 57 15.79 5.80 12.96
N GLU A 58 14.91 6.80 12.91
CA GLU A 58 14.71 7.81 13.97
C GLU A 58 13.58 7.48 14.95
N LEU A 59 12.46 6.93 14.47
CA LEU A 59 11.26 6.70 15.29
C LEU A 59 10.98 5.21 15.58
N GLY A 60 11.61 4.29 14.84
CA GLY A 60 11.50 2.85 15.06
C GLY A 60 10.29 2.19 14.37
N LEU A 61 10.31 0.86 14.37
CA LEU A 61 9.34 0.03 13.64
C LEU A 61 7.91 0.21 14.11
N GLU A 62 7.71 0.27 15.43
CA GLU A 62 6.36 0.37 16.01
C GLU A 62 5.66 1.63 15.55
N VAL A 63 6.33 2.78 15.65
CA VAL A 63 5.79 4.08 15.25
C VAL A 63 5.49 4.10 13.75
N ALA A 64 6.41 3.56 12.94
CA ALA A 64 6.23 3.49 11.50
C ALA A 64 5.02 2.62 11.10
N LEU A 65 4.87 1.43 11.70
CA LEU A 65 3.74 0.53 11.42
C LEU A 65 2.41 1.12 11.89
N ARG A 66 2.38 1.76 13.06
CA ARG A 66 1.19 2.44 13.57
C ARG A 66 0.70 3.51 12.60
N ALA A 67 1.60 4.39 12.17
CA ALA A 67 1.28 5.44 11.20
C ALA A 67 0.82 4.86 9.85
N TYR A 68 1.46 3.78 9.38
CA TYR A 68 1.06 3.13 8.14
C TYR A 68 -0.35 2.53 8.22
N VAL A 69 -0.68 1.85 9.31
CA VAL A 69 -2.01 1.24 9.54
C VAL A 69 -3.10 2.31 9.66
N GLU A 70 -2.82 3.42 10.36
CA GLU A 70 -3.74 4.57 10.46
C GLU A 70 -4.02 5.18 9.08
N ASN A 71 -2.99 5.36 8.26
CA ASN A 71 -3.14 5.87 6.91
C ASN A 71 -3.90 4.89 6.00
N PHE A 72 -3.65 3.58 6.13
CA PHE A 72 -4.43 2.54 5.43
C PHE A 72 -5.92 2.63 5.77
N ALA A 73 -6.27 2.75 7.05
CA ALA A 73 -7.67 2.90 7.47
C ALA A 73 -8.34 4.12 6.84
N ALA A 74 -7.63 5.25 6.80
CA ALA A 74 -8.13 6.49 6.20
C ALA A 74 -8.32 6.39 4.68
N GLN A 75 -7.46 5.66 3.97
CA GLN A 75 -7.52 5.53 2.51
C GLN A 75 -8.56 4.52 2.04
N GLU A 76 -8.61 3.35 2.68
CA GLU A 76 -9.48 2.24 2.27
C GLU A 76 -10.87 2.29 2.92
N GLY A 77 -11.12 3.24 3.84
CA GLY A 77 -12.37 3.32 4.60
C GLY A 77 -12.63 2.08 5.48
N THR A 78 -11.57 1.32 5.77
CA THR A 78 -11.61 0.07 6.51
C THR A 78 -11.20 0.32 7.96
N LYS A 79 -11.86 -0.33 8.94
CA LYS A 79 -11.41 -0.25 10.33
C LYS A 79 -10.07 -0.97 10.44
N ALA A 80 -8.98 -0.27 10.73
CA ALA A 80 -7.68 -0.90 10.93
C ALA A 80 -7.10 -0.56 12.30
N SER A 81 -6.49 -1.55 12.95
CA SER A 81 -5.83 -1.38 14.24
C SER A 81 -4.43 -2.00 14.24
N PHE A 82 -3.55 -1.42 15.07
CA PHE A 82 -2.17 -1.87 15.21
C PHE A 82 -1.82 -2.15 16.68
N THR A 83 -1.21 -3.31 16.91
CA THR A 83 -0.78 -3.77 18.23
C THR A 83 0.64 -4.34 18.18
N ALA A 84 1.38 -4.14 19.27
CA ALA A 84 2.80 -4.49 19.38
C ALA A 84 3.09 -5.20 20.72
N PRO A 85 2.36 -6.28 21.07
CA PRO A 85 2.60 -6.97 22.33
C PRO A 85 3.97 -7.63 22.35
N ALA A 86 4.72 -7.46 23.45
CA ALA A 86 6.00 -8.14 23.68
C ALA A 86 7.08 -7.88 22.61
N LEU A 87 7.11 -6.69 22.01
CA LEU A 87 8.20 -6.31 21.11
C LEU A 87 9.50 -6.12 21.90
N PRO A 88 10.64 -6.68 21.45
CA PRO A 88 11.92 -6.45 22.11
C PRO A 88 12.33 -4.99 22.02
N ASP A 89 13.00 -4.47 23.06
CA ASP A 89 13.50 -3.08 23.14
C ASP A 89 14.39 -2.68 21.94
N SER A 90 15.02 -3.67 21.30
CA SER A 90 15.76 -3.47 20.06
C SER A 90 15.49 -4.59 19.07
N ILE A 91 15.18 -4.20 17.83
CA ILE A 91 15.13 -5.09 16.67
C ILE A 91 16.41 -4.85 15.86
N PRO A 92 17.09 -5.89 15.36
CA PRO A 92 18.25 -5.70 14.51
C PRO A 92 17.92 -4.81 13.30
N ARG A 93 18.74 -3.79 13.03
CA ARG A 93 18.49 -2.80 11.96
C ARG A 93 18.27 -3.40 10.57
N HIS A 94 18.77 -4.60 10.30
CA HIS A 94 18.55 -5.29 9.03
C HIS A 94 17.19 -6.02 8.96
N VAL A 95 16.57 -6.32 10.10
CA VAL A 95 15.27 -7.00 10.21
C VAL A 95 14.12 -5.98 10.14
N THR A 96 14.30 -4.82 10.75
CA THR A 96 13.30 -3.73 10.82
C THR A 96 12.67 -3.40 9.45
N PRO A 97 13.44 -3.20 8.35
CA PRO A 97 12.86 -2.88 7.06
C PRO A 97 12.11 -4.07 6.45
N CYS A 98 12.56 -5.31 6.72
CA CYS A 98 11.90 -6.51 6.25
C CYS A 98 10.50 -6.67 6.87
N LEU A 99 10.39 -6.55 8.20
CA LEU A 99 9.11 -6.62 8.91
C LEU A 99 8.15 -5.53 8.44
N TYR A 100 8.66 -4.31 8.26
CA TYR A 100 7.87 -3.21 7.74
C TYR A 100 7.30 -3.53 6.35
N ARG A 101 8.13 -4.03 5.44
CA ARG A 101 7.69 -4.41 4.08
C ARG A 101 6.63 -5.51 4.08
N VAL A 102 6.79 -6.52 4.93
CA VAL A 102 5.80 -7.61 5.04
C VAL A 102 4.44 -7.06 5.44
N ALA A 103 4.40 -6.16 6.43
CA ALA A 103 3.15 -5.52 6.84
C ALA A 103 2.54 -4.64 5.74
N GLN A 104 3.37 -3.87 5.02
CA GLN A 104 2.89 -3.05 3.90
C GLN A 104 2.25 -3.88 2.80
N GLU A 105 2.89 -4.99 2.43
CA GLU A 105 2.41 -5.87 1.38
C GLU A 105 1.15 -6.62 1.79
N ALA A 106 1.10 -7.09 3.04
CA ALA A 106 -0.11 -7.71 3.59
C ALA A 106 -1.30 -6.74 3.53
N LEU A 107 -1.11 -5.47 3.91
CA LEU A 107 -2.16 -4.46 3.85
C LEU A 107 -2.56 -4.08 2.42
N ARG A 108 -1.60 -4.00 1.49
CA ARG A 108 -1.91 -3.82 0.06
C ARG A 108 -2.80 -4.96 -0.46
N ASN A 109 -2.46 -6.20 -0.15
CA ASN A 109 -3.26 -7.36 -0.53
C ASN A 109 -4.66 -7.31 0.06
N VAL A 110 -4.80 -6.83 1.30
CA VAL A 110 -6.11 -6.65 1.93
C VAL A 110 -6.94 -5.61 1.19
N GLY A 111 -6.39 -4.43 0.90
CA GLY A 111 -7.08 -3.37 0.16
C GLY A 111 -7.47 -3.80 -1.26
N ALA A 112 -6.56 -4.49 -1.95
CA ALA A 112 -6.78 -4.92 -3.33
C ALA A 112 -7.75 -6.11 -3.46
N HIS A 113 -7.80 -7.02 -2.48
CA HIS A 113 -8.41 -8.34 -2.68
C HIS A 113 -9.40 -8.77 -1.60
N ALA A 114 -9.24 -8.36 -0.34
CA ALA A 114 -9.96 -8.98 0.76
C ALA A 114 -11.39 -8.43 0.97
N ARG A 115 -11.66 -7.18 0.55
CA ARG A 115 -12.91 -6.45 0.89
C ARG A 115 -13.26 -6.54 2.38
N ALA A 116 -12.24 -6.46 3.23
CA ALA A 116 -12.38 -6.64 4.67
C ALA A 116 -13.10 -5.44 5.30
N ALA A 117 -13.99 -5.69 6.25
CA ALA A 117 -14.60 -4.63 7.07
C ALA A 117 -13.68 -4.16 8.20
N GLU A 118 -12.76 -5.03 8.63
CA GLU A 118 -11.82 -4.79 9.72
C GLU A 118 -10.49 -5.51 9.47
N VAL A 119 -9.40 -4.88 9.91
CA VAL A 119 -8.03 -5.38 9.80
C VAL A 119 -7.29 -5.13 11.11
N THR A 120 -6.56 -6.14 11.59
CA THR A 120 -5.66 -5.98 12.74
C THR A 120 -4.26 -6.39 12.32
N VAL A 121 -3.29 -5.52 12.60
CA VAL A 121 -1.86 -5.80 12.42
C VAL A 121 -1.25 -5.97 13.80
N THR A 122 -0.64 -7.13 14.02
CA THR A 122 0.06 -7.46 15.26
C THR A 122 1.50 -7.81 14.95
N ILE A 123 2.41 -7.27 15.74
CA ILE A 123 3.83 -7.64 15.72
C ILE A 123 4.24 -8.02 17.15
N GLU A 124 4.83 -9.19 17.29
CA GLU A 124 5.19 -9.76 18.58
C GLU A 124 6.61 -10.34 18.55
N GLY A 125 7.32 -10.17 19.66
CA GLY A 125 8.60 -10.84 19.89
C GLY A 125 8.37 -12.28 20.36
N VAL A 126 9.31 -13.17 20.03
CA VAL A 126 9.33 -14.57 20.48
C VAL A 126 10.04 -14.68 21.82
#